data_AF-A0A4S4N0K2-F1
#
_entry.id   AF-A0A4S4N0K2-F1
#
_cell.length_a   1.000
_cell.length_b   1.000
_cell.length_c   1.000
_cell.angle_alpha   90.00
_cell.angle_beta   90.00
_cell.angle_gamma   90.00
#
_symmetry.space_group_name_H-M   'P 1'
#
loop_
_entity.id
_entity.type
_entity.pdbx_description
1 polymer ?
#
loop_
_entity_poly.entity_id
_entity_poly.type
_entity_poly.pdbx_seq_one_letter_code
_entity_poly.pdbx_strand_id
1 'polypeptide(L)'
;MAPLSLKSSLFLLAGTCLYLVPSVRSVTSYANVFYNPDVLAAGDFNQSTLNAQSTIIQWAGILASQGPWTVTSKEMAPPSGDKHDYMSFSPYAWPDCSKAGNTTELTPEQIWTTCEYVTRDGQFNPDARMVNDIGNFDDMADAVFYNSLAWIIGGDLEYSTNAVNFIQSWFLSPDTGMNPNLNYAQMKRGPGGRNGTHTGVLDLKCLTKVVNGVLILRDKKAPAWTADLDGKMIAWAKEYITWLQTASIAQEEEASTNNHGSFYFNQLGALQLLIGDKDAVQKAVQVYFSGIYAGQISANGDQPFESARTRPYHYRAYNLAAMITNARIGEYAGINVWNTTTSSGTTIQSALDFAIAQQPGNDDPSELYPHVAAVAMQYGDPQGKYGTFLRSKLNVDLTKAPFYLWDSLSVEGIATPTSNDISTPTSSHAGRVKPTAKSEGSSTGKEDSSALSDFAVSKLLYGAIVTVSAVSRYFISDLNLTFPWSFSILTATMFADELKTFRRLGLRYVLLQILNFASVLASGLMMWKGLGLFTNTESPIVVVLSGSMEPAFYRGDLLFLTNPLNERYVTGDITVYKVPGADIPIVHRVLETHDVPPKQKRGSPGVEATVIDEGRQ
;
A
#
# COMPACT_ATOMS: atom_id res chain seq x y z
N MET A 1 46.55 -8.66 23.33
CA MET A 1 45.25 -8.14 22.83
C MET A 1 45.39 -6.64 22.71
N ALA A 2 45.26 -6.08 21.50
CA ALA A 2 45.27 -4.63 21.31
C ALA A 2 43.89 -4.05 21.65
N PRO A 3 43.79 -2.84 22.23
CA PRO A 3 42.51 -2.23 22.53
C PRO A 3 41.80 -1.83 21.24
N LEU A 4 40.54 -2.24 21.07
CA LEU A 4 39.70 -1.71 20.00
C LEU A 4 39.56 -0.18 20.19
N SER A 5 39.76 0.56 19.11
CA SER A 5 39.54 2.01 19.09
C SER A 5 38.07 2.31 19.43
N LEU A 6 37.84 3.41 20.15
CA LEU A 6 36.48 3.89 20.47
C LEU A 6 35.61 4.05 19.20
N LYS A 7 36.24 4.33 18.05
CA LYS A 7 35.58 4.38 16.73
C LYS A 7 34.99 3.02 16.30
N SER A 8 35.68 1.92 16.60
CA SER A 8 35.22 0.55 16.28
C SER A 8 34.00 0.16 17.10
N SER A 9 33.96 0.54 18.39
CA SER A 9 32.81 0.28 19.28
C SER A 9 31.56 1.08 18.88
N LEU A 10 31.75 2.34 18.45
CA LEU A 10 30.66 3.16 17.89
C LEU A 10 30.13 2.62 16.56
N PHE A 11 31.00 2.07 15.69
CA PHE A 11 30.56 1.39 14.46
C PHE A 11 29.73 0.13 14.75
N LEU A 12 30.09 -0.69 15.74
CA LEU A 12 29.26 -1.83 16.14
C LEU A 12 27.91 -1.40 16.73
N LEU A 13 27.86 -0.33 17.54
CA LEU A 13 26.60 0.18 18.11
C LEU A 13 25.67 0.80 17.05
N ALA A 14 26.21 1.59 16.13
CA ALA A 14 25.43 2.15 15.02
C ALA A 14 24.91 1.04 14.10
N GLY A 15 25.74 0.02 13.84
CA GLY A 15 25.36 -1.18 13.10
C GLY A 15 24.21 -1.95 13.78
N THR A 16 24.27 -2.21 15.08
CA THR A 16 23.19 -2.94 15.79
C THR A 16 21.90 -2.15 15.91
N CYS A 17 21.93 -0.82 16.00
CA CYS A 17 20.71 -0.01 15.94
C CYS A 17 20.02 -0.06 14.57
N LEU A 18 20.77 -0.19 13.46
CA LEU A 18 20.21 -0.41 12.12
C LEU A 18 19.53 -1.77 11.97
N TYR A 19 19.94 -2.80 12.74
CA TYR A 19 19.27 -4.11 12.78
C TYR A 19 18.04 -4.18 13.70
N LEU A 20 17.77 -3.13 14.48
CA LEU A 20 16.63 -3.07 15.43
C LEU A 20 15.52 -2.10 15.02
N VAL A 21 15.57 -1.56 13.79
CA VAL A 21 14.35 -1.06 13.16
C VAL A 21 13.47 -2.29 12.87
N PRO A 22 12.30 -2.47 13.51
CA PRO A 22 11.40 -3.54 13.12
C PRO A 22 11.05 -3.33 11.65
N SER A 23 11.12 -4.39 10.84
CA SER A 23 10.83 -4.31 9.41
C SER A 23 9.41 -3.77 9.24
N VAL A 24 9.28 -2.48 8.88
CA VAL A 24 7.99 -1.87 8.57
C VAL A 24 7.56 -2.48 7.24
N ARG A 25 6.83 -3.60 7.32
CA ARG A 25 6.16 -4.16 6.16
C ARG A 25 5.10 -3.16 5.74
N SER A 26 5.28 -2.57 4.56
CA SER A 26 4.17 -1.95 3.84
C SER A 26 3.04 -2.97 3.72
N VAL A 27 1.81 -2.47 3.77
CA VAL A 27 0.63 -3.27 3.45
C VAL A 27 0.80 -3.82 2.03
N THR A 28 0.61 -5.13 1.85
CA THR A 28 0.59 -5.73 0.50
C THR A 28 -0.85 -5.75 0.01
N SER A 29 -1.14 -4.92 -1.00
CA SER A 29 -2.40 -5.00 -1.73
C SER A 29 -2.34 -6.18 -2.70
N TYR A 30 -3.17 -7.20 -2.45
CA TYR A 30 -3.36 -8.30 -3.40
C TYR A 30 -4.32 -7.85 -4.51
N ALA A 31 -4.08 -8.25 -5.76
CA ALA A 31 -4.89 -7.84 -6.91
C ALA A 31 -6.40 -8.02 -6.70
N ASN A 32 -6.80 -9.18 -6.18
CA ASN A 32 -8.12 -9.43 -5.61
C ASN A 32 -8.07 -10.62 -4.63
N VAL A 33 -9.04 -10.72 -3.71
CA VAL A 33 -9.25 -11.87 -2.83
C VAL A 33 -10.74 -12.07 -2.61
N PHE A 34 -11.20 -13.32 -2.73
CA PHE A 34 -12.38 -13.83 -2.05
C PHE A 34 -12.00 -15.04 -1.23
N TYR A 35 -12.65 -15.21 -0.08
CA TYR A 35 -12.58 -16.41 0.72
C TYR A 35 -13.90 -16.60 1.48
N ASN A 36 -14.27 -17.86 1.70
CA ASN A 36 -15.57 -18.25 2.25
C ASN A 36 -15.89 -17.49 3.56
N PRO A 37 -16.89 -16.58 3.58
CA PRO A 37 -17.28 -15.84 4.76
C PRO A 37 -17.63 -16.73 5.94
N ASP A 38 -18.29 -17.87 5.73
CA ASP A 38 -18.68 -18.82 6.79
C ASP A 38 -17.47 -19.32 7.58
N VAL A 39 -16.37 -19.61 6.89
CA VAL A 39 -15.13 -20.15 7.49
C VAL A 39 -14.39 -19.06 8.28
N LEU A 40 -14.39 -17.82 7.79
CA LEU A 40 -13.83 -16.68 8.52
C LEU A 40 -14.72 -16.35 9.73
N ALA A 41 -16.03 -16.31 9.53
CA ALA A 41 -17.04 -16.02 10.55
C ALA A 41 -17.11 -17.11 11.63
N ALA A 42 -16.70 -18.35 11.39
CA ALA A 42 -16.51 -19.34 12.45
C ALA A 42 -15.55 -18.78 13.53
N GLY A 43 -14.43 -18.19 13.11
CA GLY A 43 -13.43 -17.58 14.00
C GLY A 43 -12.51 -18.59 14.70
N ASP A 44 -12.54 -19.86 14.28
CA ASP A 44 -11.71 -20.96 14.81
C ASP A 44 -10.25 -20.89 14.29
N PHE A 45 -9.62 -19.71 14.42
CA PHE A 45 -8.27 -19.48 13.93
C PHE A 45 -7.23 -20.24 14.76
N ASN A 46 -6.60 -21.25 14.16
CA ASN A 46 -5.59 -22.10 14.79
C ASN A 46 -4.38 -21.27 15.30
N GLN A 47 -3.79 -21.69 16.42
CA GLN A 47 -2.51 -21.20 16.96
C GLN A 47 -1.41 -21.09 15.89
N SER A 48 -1.41 -21.96 14.87
CA SER A 48 -0.49 -21.92 13.74
C SER A 48 -0.57 -20.63 12.89
N THR A 49 -1.70 -19.91 12.92
CA THR A 49 -1.95 -18.72 12.10
C THR A 49 -1.76 -17.39 12.85
N LEU A 50 -1.36 -17.41 14.14
CA LEU A 50 -1.22 -16.20 14.97
C LEU A 50 -0.32 -15.11 14.36
N ASN A 51 0.69 -15.52 13.61
CA ASN A 51 1.61 -14.62 12.92
C ASN A 51 0.92 -13.85 11.77
N ALA A 52 0.00 -14.49 11.04
CA ALA A 52 -0.83 -13.88 10.00
C ALA A 52 -1.91 -13.01 10.63
N GLN A 53 -2.57 -13.49 11.69
CA GLN A 53 -3.54 -12.73 12.48
C GLN A 53 -2.94 -11.41 12.99
N SER A 54 -1.73 -11.45 13.56
CA SER A 54 -1.00 -10.26 14.05
C SER A 54 -0.68 -9.28 12.92
N THR A 55 -0.33 -9.80 11.73
CA THR A 55 -0.05 -8.97 10.55
C THR A 55 -1.32 -8.32 10.02
N ILE A 56 -2.44 -9.05 10.00
CA ILE A 56 -3.77 -8.53 9.59
C ILE A 56 -4.23 -7.42 10.53
N ILE A 57 -4.12 -7.61 11.85
CA ILE A 57 -4.45 -6.58 12.84
C ILE A 57 -3.56 -5.34 12.66
N GLN A 58 -2.26 -5.53 12.42
CA GLN A 58 -1.33 -4.41 12.15
C GLN A 58 -1.74 -3.65 10.88
N TRP A 59 -2.04 -4.35 9.79
CA TRP A 59 -2.41 -3.73 8.51
C TRP A 59 -3.77 -3.03 8.59
N ALA A 60 -4.75 -3.60 9.30
CA ALA A 60 -6.03 -2.96 9.57
C ALA A 60 -5.85 -1.59 10.27
N GLY A 61 -4.98 -1.52 11.29
CA GLY A 61 -4.65 -0.27 11.97
C GLY A 61 -3.89 0.74 11.11
N ILE A 62 -2.95 0.28 10.26
CA ILE A 62 -2.24 1.14 9.30
C ILE A 62 -3.24 1.77 8.31
N LEU A 63 -4.07 0.94 7.68
CA LEU A 63 -5.09 1.40 6.73
C LEU A 63 -6.12 2.32 7.40
N ALA A 64 -6.55 2.01 8.63
CA ALA A 64 -7.50 2.85 9.36
C ALA A 64 -6.97 4.27 9.62
N SER A 65 -5.65 4.45 9.71
CA SER A 65 -5.03 5.76 9.87
C SER A 65 -4.90 6.60 8.59
N GLN A 66 -5.19 6.01 7.42
CA GLN A 66 -5.02 6.64 6.09
C GLN A 66 -6.34 7.09 5.46
N GLY A 67 -7.46 6.46 5.84
CA GLY A 67 -8.80 6.81 5.37
C GLY A 67 -9.50 7.91 6.20
N PRO A 68 -10.78 8.18 5.93
CA PRO A 68 -11.59 7.56 4.89
C PRO A 68 -11.30 8.12 3.49
N TRP A 69 -11.22 7.22 2.51
CA TRP A 69 -11.15 7.59 1.09
C TRP A 69 -12.57 7.84 0.53
N THR A 70 -12.67 8.72 -0.46
CA THR A 70 -13.92 9.00 -1.19
C THR A 70 -13.65 9.12 -2.68
N VAL A 71 -14.69 8.96 -3.50
CA VAL A 71 -14.59 9.26 -4.93
C VAL A 71 -14.54 10.78 -5.17
N THR A 72 -15.08 11.58 -4.25
CA THR A 72 -15.19 13.04 -4.41
C THR A 72 -13.90 13.80 -4.07
N SER A 73 -12.88 13.12 -3.50
CA SER A 73 -11.62 13.75 -3.08
C SER A 73 -10.74 14.21 -4.23
N LYS A 74 -10.94 13.70 -5.46
CA LYS A 74 -10.15 14.11 -6.64
C LYS A 74 -10.28 15.60 -6.90
N GLU A 75 -9.17 16.25 -7.27
CA GLU A 75 -9.16 17.68 -7.59
C GLU A 75 -9.94 17.96 -8.88
N MET A 76 -9.62 17.20 -9.94
CA MET A 76 -10.25 17.28 -11.26
C MET A 76 -11.66 16.69 -11.23
N ALA A 77 -12.63 17.42 -11.79
CA ALA A 77 -13.97 16.90 -12.00
C ALA A 77 -14.02 16.04 -13.28
N PRO A 78 -14.83 14.96 -13.31
CA PRO A 78 -15.14 14.21 -14.52
C PRO A 78 -15.82 15.10 -15.58
N PRO A 79 -15.84 14.70 -16.86
CA PRO A 79 -16.53 15.43 -17.94
C PRO A 79 -18.03 15.65 -17.74
N SER A 80 -18.70 14.91 -16.85
CA SER A 80 -20.08 15.18 -16.41
C SER A 80 -20.21 16.45 -15.56
N GLY A 81 -19.12 16.91 -14.95
CA GLY A 81 -19.10 17.96 -13.93
C GLY A 81 -19.42 17.45 -12.51
N ASP A 82 -19.83 16.18 -12.37
CA ASP A 82 -20.19 15.58 -11.10
C ASP A 82 -18.99 14.83 -10.48
N LYS A 83 -18.56 15.22 -9.28
CA LYS A 83 -17.46 14.55 -8.57
C LYS A 83 -17.83 13.16 -8.01
N HIS A 84 -19.11 12.83 -7.94
CA HIS A 84 -19.60 11.51 -7.56
C HIS A 84 -19.39 10.45 -8.65
N ASP A 85 -19.21 10.86 -9.91
CA ASP A 85 -18.76 9.94 -10.96
C ASP A 85 -17.29 9.57 -10.73
N TYR A 86 -17.00 8.26 -10.82
CA TYR A 86 -15.65 7.74 -10.75
C TYR A 86 -14.83 8.12 -11.98
N MET A 87 -13.57 8.55 -11.80
CA MET A 87 -12.68 8.93 -12.88
C MET A 87 -11.25 8.40 -12.69
N SER A 88 -10.64 7.95 -13.78
CA SER A 88 -9.21 7.65 -13.84
C SER A 88 -8.70 7.82 -15.27
N PHE A 89 -7.38 7.86 -15.46
CA PHE A 89 -6.77 7.86 -16.80
C PHE A 89 -6.15 6.50 -17.11
N SER A 90 -6.19 6.10 -18.39
CA SER A 90 -5.60 4.84 -18.86
C SER A 90 -4.09 4.82 -18.56
N PRO A 91 -3.57 3.87 -17.76
CA PRO A 91 -2.22 3.91 -17.22
C PRO A 91 -1.12 3.80 -18.28
N TYR A 92 -1.44 3.33 -19.48
CA TYR A 92 -0.50 3.15 -20.59
C TYR A 92 -0.78 4.05 -21.80
N ALA A 93 -1.69 5.02 -21.67
CA ALA A 93 -1.98 5.96 -22.74
C ALA A 93 -1.01 7.15 -22.69
N TRP A 94 -0.18 7.29 -23.72
CA TRP A 94 0.80 8.37 -23.86
C TRP A 94 0.46 9.31 -25.01
N PRO A 95 0.76 10.62 -24.90
CA PRO A 95 0.59 11.53 -26.01
C PRO A 95 1.53 11.21 -27.19
N ASP A 96 0.96 11.27 -28.39
CA ASP A 96 1.65 11.37 -29.67
C ASP A 96 1.30 12.73 -30.28
N CYS A 97 2.25 13.66 -30.20
CA CYS A 97 2.13 15.01 -30.71
C CYS A 97 2.67 15.17 -32.14
N SER A 98 3.06 14.08 -32.83
CA SER A 98 3.63 14.13 -34.19
C SER A 98 2.73 14.81 -35.22
N LYS A 99 1.42 14.82 -34.98
CA LYS A 99 0.39 15.47 -35.83
C LYS A 99 -0.04 16.86 -35.34
N ALA A 100 0.48 17.36 -34.21
CA ALA A 100 -0.01 18.59 -33.59
C ALA A 100 0.26 19.86 -34.43
N GLY A 101 1.15 19.79 -35.43
CA GLY A 101 1.44 20.88 -36.37
C GLY A 101 2.19 22.08 -35.78
N ASN A 102 2.36 22.13 -34.45
CA ASN A 102 3.10 23.17 -33.77
C ASN A 102 4.61 22.86 -33.78
N THR A 103 5.43 23.89 -34.00
CA THR A 103 6.89 23.83 -33.95
C THR A 103 7.47 24.34 -32.62
N THR A 104 6.64 24.83 -31.70
CA THR A 104 7.03 25.11 -30.31
C THR A 104 6.63 23.96 -29.39
N GLU A 105 7.30 23.88 -28.25
CA GLU A 105 6.86 23.04 -27.13
C GLU A 105 5.41 23.37 -26.74
N LEU A 106 4.64 22.33 -26.39
CA LEU A 106 3.24 22.43 -25.98
C LEU A 106 3.15 22.38 -24.45
N THR A 107 2.30 23.21 -23.84
CA THR A 107 1.98 23.06 -22.41
C THR A 107 1.23 21.74 -22.15
N PRO A 108 1.21 21.20 -20.92
CA PRO A 108 0.44 20.00 -20.60
C PRO A 108 -1.03 20.08 -21.03
N GLU A 109 -1.68 21.23 -20.84
CA GLU A 109 -3.08 21.47 -21.21
C GLU A 109 -3.28 21.44 -22.74
N GLN A 110 -2.30 21.95 -23.49
CA GLN A 110 -2.28 21.85 -24.95
C GLN A 110 -2.05 20.41 -25.41
N ILE A 111 -1.15 19.65 -24.76
CA ILE A 111 -0.92 18.23 -25.04
C ILE A 111 -2.22 17.42 -24.82
N TRP A 112 -2.89 17.63 -23.68
CA TRP A 112 -4.12 16.93 -23.31
C TRP A 112 -5.30 17.18 -24.26
N THR A 113 -5.26 18.24 -25.06
CA THR A 113 -6.33 18.63 -25.99
C THR A 113 -5.97 18.49 -27.46
N THR A 114 -4.68 18.50 -27.81
CA THR A 114 -4.19 18.53 -29.20
C THR A 114 -3.59 17.19 -29.64
N CYS A 115 -2.89 16.47 -28.76
CA CYS A 115 -2.18 15.26 -29.14
C CYS A 115 -3.09 14.02 -29.06
N GLU A 116 -2.92 13.09 -30.00
CA GLU A 116 -3.61 11.80 -29.94
C GLU A 116 -2.96 10.92 -28.86
N TYR A 117 -3.73 10.19 -28.05
CA TYR A 117 -3.17 9.31 -27.02
C TYR A 117 -3.09 7.86 -27.50
N VAL A 118 -1.87 7.31 -27.54
CA VAL A 118 -1.56 5.94 -28.01
C VAL A 118 -1.16 5.04 -26.85
N THR A 119 -1.52 3.75 -26.92
CA THR A 119 -1.18 2.78 -25.87
C THR A 119 0.27 2.30 -26.01
N ARG A 120 1.08 2.39 -24.95
CA ARG A 120 2.44 1.85 -24.86
C ARG A 120 2.51 0.80 -23.73
N ASP A 121 2.38 -0.47 -24.07
CA ASP A 121 2.14 -1.53 -23.08
C ASP A 121 3.22 -1.61 -21.98
N GLY A 122 2.80 -1.61 -20.72
CA GLY A 122 3.68 -1.62 -19.54
C GLY A 122 4.48 -0.34 -19.27
N GLN A 123 4.43 0.66 -20.16
CA GLN A 123 5.05 1.97 -19.92
C GLN A 123 4.03 2.86 -19.18
N PHE A 124 4.18 2.99 -17.87
CA PHE A 124 3.24 3.75 -17.04
C PHE A 124 3.34 5.27 -17.30
N ASN A 125 2.26 5.90 -17.76
CA ASN A 125 2.18 7.36 -17.87
C ASN A 125 1.88 7.97 -16.48
N PRO A 126 2.74 8.85 -15.94
CA PRO A 126 2.50 9.51 -14.65
C PRO A 126 1.23 10.38 -14.61
N ASP A 127 0.68 10.82 -15.76
CA ASP A 127 -0.64 11.50 -15.85
C ASP A 127 -1.74 10.69 -15.13
N ALA A 128 -1.63 9.35 -15.10
CA ALA A 128 -2.57 8.47 -14.43
C ALA A 128 -2.58 8.56 -12.90
N ARG A 129 -1.66 9.32 -12.29
CA ARG A 129 -1.68 9.68 -10.86
C ARG A 129 -2.35 11.03 -10.58
N MET A 130 -2.68 11.82 -11.60
CA MET A 130 -3.36 13.12 -11.42
C MET A 130 -4.82 12.98 -10.93
N VAL A 131 -5.43 11.81 -11.15
CA VAL A 131 -6.71 11.43 -10.54
C VAL A 131 -6.51 10.02 -9.99
N ASN A 132 -6.67 9.87 -8.67
CA ASN A 132 -6.30 8.64 -7.95
C ASN A 132 -7.51 7.88 -7.40
N ASP A 133 -8.69 7.95 -8.03
CA ASP A 133 -9.84 7.17 -7.59
C ASP A 133 -9.51 5.66 -7.57
N ILE A 134 -8.64 5.18 -8.47
CA ILE A 134 -8.17 3.78 -8.51
C ILE A 134 -7.36 3.40 -7.26
N GLY A 135 -6.39 4.22 -6.85
CA GLY A 135 -5.58 3.96 -5.67
C GLY A 135 -6.41 4.11 -4.39
N ASN A 136 -7.25 5.14 -4.35
CA ASN A 136 -8.19 5.36 -3.25
C ASN A 136 -9.19 4.20 -3.09
N PHE A 137 -9.65 3.60 -4.19
CA PHE A 137 -10.52 2.43 -4.17
C PHE A 137 -9.78 1.16 -3.74
N ASP A 138 -8.58 0.91 -4.26
CA ASP A 138 -7.74 -0.23 -3.86
C ASP A 138 -7.43 -0.19 -2.34
N ASP A 139 -7.01 0.97 -1.83
CA ASP A 139 -6.74 1.18 -0.41
C ASP A 139 -8.01 1.00 0.46
N MET A 140 -9.14 1.57 0.02
CA MET A 140 -10.44 1.44 0.70
C MET A 140 -10.91 -0.02 0.74
N ALA A 141 -10.77 -0.76 -0.36
CA ALA A 141 -11.16 -2.15 -0.45
C ALA A 141 -10.31 -3.05 0.46
N ASP A 142 -8.99 -2.81 0.53
CA ASP A 142 -8.12 -3.45 1.51
C ASP A 142 -8.48 -3.04 2.95
N ALA A 143 -8.78 -1.76 3.20
CA ALA A 143 -9.15 -1.27 4.53
C ALA A 143 -10.41 -1.95 5.04
N VAL A 144 -11.47 -2.06 4.22
CA VAL A 144 -12.71 -2.78 4.56
C VAL A 144 -12.42 -4.25 4.87
N PHE A 145 -11.64 -4.93 4.04
CA PHE A 145 -11.33 -6.35 4.21
C PHE A 145 -10.49 -6.63 5.46
N TYR A 146 -9.35 -5.95 5.62
CA TYR A 146 -8.47 -6.16 6.78
C TYR A 146 -9.11 -5.71 8.09
N ASN A 147 -9.91 -4.64 8.12
CA ASN A 147 -10.65 -4.27 9.34
C ASN A 147 -11.76 -5.28 9.66
N SER A 148 -12.48 -5.81 8.66
CA SER A 148 -13.47 -6.88 8.89
C SER A 148 -12.82 -8.15 9.46
N LEU A 149 -11.64 -8.51 8.96
CA LEU A 149 -10.84 -9.61 9.51
C LEU A 149 -10.30 -9.33 10.92
N ALA A 150 -9.71 -8.15 11.15
CA ALA A 150 -9.17 -7.76 12.46
C ALA A 150 -10.25 -7.75 13.55
N TRP A 151 -11.49 -7.36 13.21
CA TRP A 151 -12.63 -7.46 14.11
C TRP A 151 -12.94 -8.91 14.52
N ILE A 152 -13.06 -9.84 13.58
CA ILE A 152 -13.39 -11.25 13.92
C ILE A 152 -12.24 -12.00 14.59
N ILE A 153 -11.00 -11.54 14.43
CA ILE A 153 -9.81 -12.07 15.11
C ILE A 153 -9.70 -11.52 16.54
N GLY A 154 -9.76 -10.19 16.71
CA GLY A 154 -9.49 -9.51 17.98
C GLY A 154 -10.71 -9.20 18.84
N GLY A 155 -11.91 -9.19 18.25
CA GLY A 155 -13.17 -8.85 18.91
C GLY A 155 -13.43 -7.34 19.08
N ASP A 156 -12.49 -6.46 18.75
CA ASP A 156 -12.63 -5.02 18.97
C ASP A 156 -13.59 -4.36 17.96
N LEU A 157 -14.63 -3.70 18.48
CA LEU A 157 -15.66 -3.04 17.70
C LEU A 157 -15.12 -1.86 16.88
N GLU A 158 -13.97 -1.28 17.24
CA GLU A 158 -13.32 -0.22 16.47
C GLU A 158 -13.11 -0.65 15.01
N TYR A 159 -12.55 -1.84 14.78
CA TYR A 159 -12.31 -2.36 13.44
C TYR A 159 -13.60 -2.54 12.64
N SER A 160 -14.67 -3.08 13.25
CA SER A 160 -15.97 -3.19 12.56
C SER A 160 -16.55 -1.81 12.21
N THR A 161 -16.35 -0.82 13.09
CA THR A 161 -16.82 0.56 12.88
C THR A 161 -16.04 1.24 11.76
N ASN A 162 -14.71 1.04 11.70
CA ASN A 162 -13.85 1.53 10.63
C ASN A 162 -14.27 0.98 9.26
N ALA A 163 -14.47 -0.34 9.14
CA ALA A 163 -14.95 -0.96 7.90
C ALA A 163 -16.29 -0.36 7.42
N VAL A 164 -17.24 -0.16 8.33
CA VAL A 164 -18.54 0.47 8.03
C VAL A 164 -18.40 1.96 7.68
N ASN A 165 -17.46 2.69 8.29
CA ASN A 165 -17.17 4.07 7.92
C ASN A 165 -16.62 4.18 6.50
N PHE A 166 -15.68 3.31 6.10
CA PHE A 166 -15.14 3.30 4.73
C PHE A 166 -16.21 2.99 3.68
N ILE A 167 -17.08 2.00 3.94
CA ILE A 167 -18.21 1.68 3.06
C ILE A 167 -19.17 2.88 2.94
N GLN A 168 -19.51 3.54 4.05
CA GLN A 168 -20.37 4.73 4.00
C GLN A 168 -19.72 5.86 3.20
N SER A 169 -18.45 6.16 3.47
CA SER A 169 -17.70 7.23 2.80
C SER A 169 -17.59 7.03 1.29
N TRP A 170 -17.35 5.79 0.84
CA TRP A 170 -17.20 5.50 -0.59
C TRP A 170 -18.52 5.27 -1.34
N PHE A 171 -19.54 4.65 -0.73
CA PHE A 171 -20.74 4.20 -1.47
C PHE A 171 -22.04 4.89 -1.07
N LEU A 172 -22.23 5.26 0.21
CA LEU A 172 -23.58 5.50 0.77
C LEU A 172 -23.84 6.93 1.26
N SER A 173 -22.79 7.70 1.52
CA SER A 173 -22.85 9.08 2.01
C SER A 173 -23.26 10.04 0.90
N PRO A 174 -24.30 10.88 1.07
CA PRO A 174 -24.75 11.82 0.03
C PRO A 174 -23.70 12.82 -0.44
N ASP A 175 -22.70 13.15 0.40
CA ASP A 175 -21.67 14.16 0.09
C ASP A 175 -20.41 13.55 -0.56
N THR A 176 -20.27 12.22 -0.54
CA THR A 176 -19.01 11.54 -0.89
C THR A 176 -19.15 10.21 -1.65
N GLY A 177 -20.36 9.65 -1.72
CA GLY A 177 -20.64 8.33 -2.28
C GLY A 177 -20.54 8.29 -3.80
N MET A 178 -20.00 7.21 -4.33
CA MET A 178 -19.80 6.98 -5.75
C MET A 178 -21.12 6.72 -6.49
N ASN A 179 -21.33 7.39 -7.62
CA ASN A 179 -22.39 7.03 -8.56
C ASN A 179 -22.12 5.60 -9.09
N PRO A 180 -23.12 4.70 -9.17
CA PRO A 180 -22.92 3.29 -9.51
C PRO A 180 -22.64 3.04 -11.01
N ASN A 181 -21.56 3.61 -11.53
CA ASN A 181 -21.09 3.51 -12.91
C ASN A 181 -19.56 3.74 -13.03
N LEU A 182 -18.96 3.32 -14.14
CA LEU A 182 -17.56 3.64 -14.48
C LEU A 182 -17.45 4.36 -15.84
N ASN A 183 -18.39 5.25 -16.14
CA ASN A 183 -18.48 5.97 -17.42
C ASN A 183 -17.22 6.80 -17.77
N TYR A 184 -16.39 7.13 -16.78
CA TYR A 184 -15.17 7.94 -16.91
C TYR A 184 -13.92 7.23 -16.36
N ALA A 185 -13.94 5.90 -16.22
CA ALA A 185 -12.76 5.12 -15.84
C ALA A 185 -11.80 4.88 -17.03
N GLN A 186 -10.50 4.91 -16.76
CA GLN A 186 -9.39 4.79 -17.72
C GLN A 186 -9.55 5.65 -18.98
N MET A 187 -10.00 6.88 -18.83
CA MET A 187 -10.06 7.85 -19.92
C MET A 187 -8.71 7.97 -20.63
N LYS A 188 -8.75 7.98 -21.97
CA LYS A 188 -7.64 8.48 -22.79
C LYS A 188 -7.84 9.97 -22.99
N ARG A 189 -6.79 10.77 -22.80
CA ARG A 189 -6.81 12.22 -23.10
C ARG A 189 -6.73 12.46 -24.62
N GLY A 190 -6.70 13.71 -25.04
CA GLY A 190 -6.65 14.13 -26.45
C GLY A 190 -8.00 14.61 -27.01
N PRO A 191 -8.08 14.98 -28.30
CA PRO A 191 -9.24 15.66 -28.90
C PRO A 191 -10.61 14.98 -28.72
N GLY A 192 -10.64 13.65 -28.61
CA GLY A 192 -11.86 12.85 -28.38
C GLY A 192 -12.04 12.32 -26.95
N GLY A 193 -11.12 12.65 -26.04
CA GLY A 193 -10.99 12.06 -24.70
C GLY A 193 -12.03 12.53 -23.69
N ARG A 194 -13.30 12.16 -23.86
CA ARG A 194 -14.43 12.61 -23.01
C ARG A 194 -15.15 11.51 -22.24
N ASN A 195 -14.97 10.25 -22.60
CA ASN A 195 -15.54 9.10 -21.92
C ASN A 195 -14.43 8.12 -21.52
N GLY A 196 -14.73 7.25 -20.57
CA GLY A 196 -13.88 6.12 -20.19
C GLY A 196 -13.77 5.05 -21.29
N THR A 197 -12.96 4.04 -21.03
CA THR A 197 -12.79 2.87 -21.90
C THR A 197 -13.33 1.60 -21.21
N HIS A 198 -13.60 0.55 -21.99
CA HIS A 198 -14.03 -0.74 -21.42
C HIS A 198 -13.08 -1.25 -20.33
N THR A 199 -11.78 -1.12 -20.57
CA THR A 199 -10.70 -1.47 -19.64
C THR A 199 -10.79 -0.77 -18.28
N GLY A 200 -11.53 0.33 -18.19
CA GLY A 200 -11.81 1.05 -16.95
C GLY A 200 -12.66 0.27 -15.96
N VAL A 201 -13.39 -0.77 -16.39
CA VAL A 201 -14.07 -1.70 -15.48
C VAL A 201 -13.07 -2.40 -14.56
N LEU A 202 -11.86 -2.71 -15.05
CA LEU A 202 -10.78 -3.31 -14.24
C LEU A 202 -10.38 -2.48 -13.01
N ASP A 203 -10.66 -1.17 -12.98
CA ASP A 203 -10.30 -0.34 -11.82
C ASP A 203 -10.92 -0.85 -10.51
N LEU A 204 -12.18 -1.30 -10.56
CA LEU A 204 -12.88 -1.88 -9.39
C LEU A 204 -12.66 -3.40 -9.23
N LYS A 205 -11.62 -3.98 -9.82
CA LYS A 205 -11.19 -5.39 -9.65
C LYS A 205 -11.31 -5.93 -8.23
N CYS A 206 -10.97 -5.13 -7.23
CA CYS A 206 -10.88 -5.52 -5.82
C CYS A 206 -12.19 -5.32 -5.04
N LEU A 207 -13.29 -4.93 -5.71
CA LEU A 207 -14.64 -4.79 -5.12
C LEU A 207 -15.09 -6.07 -4.40
N THR A 208 -14.60 -7.23 -4.83
CA THR A 208 -14.83 -8.51 -4.15
C THR A 208 -14.33 -8.50 -2.69
N LYS A 209 -13.24 -7.80 -2.37
CA LYS A 209 -12.76 -7.59 -0.99
C LYS A 209 -13.79 -6.86 -0.12
N VAL A 210 -14.41 -5.81 -0.68
CA VAL A 210 -15.48 -5.02 -0.03
C VAL A 210 -16.69 -5.93 0.26
N VAL A 211 -17.12 -6.69 -0.74
CA VAL A 211 -18.21 -7.68 -0.59
C VAL A 211 -17.88 -8.70 0.50
N ASN A 212 -16.66 -9.25 0.50
CA ASN A 212 -16.23 -10.23 1.50
C ASN A 212 -16.28 -9.65 2.92
N GLY A 213 -15.89 -8.38 3.09
CA GLY A 213 -16.03 -7.65 4.35
C GLY A 213 -17.49 -7.45 4.77
N VAL A 214 -18.37 -7.02 3.86
CA VAL A 214 -19.81 -6.88 4.15
C VAL A 214 -20.45 -8.21 4.55
N LEU A 215 -20.10 -9.32 3.89
CA LEU A 215 -20.59 -10.65 4.29
C LEU A 215 -20.14 -11.02 5.70
N ILE A 216 -18.87 -10.81 6.05
CA ILE A 216 -18.37 -11.00 7.43
C ILE A 216 -19.15 -10.14 8.45
N LEU A 217 -19.39 -8.86 8.13
CA LEU A 217 -20.15 -7.94 8.99
C LEU A 217 -21.61 -8.39 9.19
N ARG A 218 -22.26 -8.92 8.15
CA ARG A 218 -23.61 -9.50 8.21
C ARG A 218 -23.64 -10.76 9.07
N ASP A 219 -22.80 -11.74 8.76
CA ASP A 219 -22.84 -13.09 9.35
C ASP A 219 -22.55 -13.05 10.85
N LYS A 220 -21.59 -12.20 11.25
CA LYS A 220 -21.24 -11.95 12.67
C LYS A 220 -22.10 -10.88 13.34
N LYS A 221 -23.06 -10.28 12.62
CA LYS A 221 -24.01 -9.26 13.12
C LYS A 221 -23.31 -8.07 13.78
N ALA A 222 -22.39 -7.45 13.04
CA ALA A 222 -21.63 -6.29 13.49
C ALA A 222 -22.58 -5.17 13.96
N PRO A 223 -22.46 -4.65 15.20
CA PRO A 223 -23.37 -3.61 15.70
C PRO A 223 -23.42 -2.34 14.84
N ALA A 224 -22.31 -2.02 14.14
CA ALA A 224 -22.23 -0.91 13.21
C ALA A 224 -22.96 -1.17 11.88
N TRP A 225 -23.12 -2.43 11.45
CA TRP A 225 -23.77 -2.78 10.19
C TRP A 225 -25.29 -2.90 10.38
N THR A 226 -25.98 -1.78 10.24
CA THR A 226 -27.44 -1.71 10.42
C THR A 226 -28.20 -2.18 9.17
N ALA A 227 -29.46 -2.59 9.34
CA ALA A 227 -30.33 -2.97 8.23
C ALA A 227 -30.60 -1.84 7.23
N ASP A 228 -30.51 -0.57 7.65
CA ASP A 228 -30.61 0.58 6.75
C ASP A 228 -29.38 0.73 5.86
N LEU A 229 -28.17 0.60 6.43
CA LEU A 229 -26.92 0.58 5.66
C LEU A 229 -26.86 -0.61 4.70
N ASP A 230 -27.30 -1.78 5.16
CA ASP A 230 -27.39 -2.98 4.32
C ASP A 230 -28.34 -2.79 3.14
N GLY A 231 -29.53 -2.24 3.37
CA GLY A 231 -30.50 -1.92 2.33
C GLY A 231 -29.97 -0.91 1.31
N LYS A 232 -29.25 0.12 1.76
CA LYS A 232 -28.60 1.11 0.88
C LYS A 232 -27.48 0.49 0.04
N MET A 233 -26.64 -0.36 0.64
CA MET A 233 -25.58 -1.06 -0.09
C MET A 233 -26.13 -2.05 -1.12
N ILE A 234 -27.24 -2.74 -0.80
CA ILE A 234 -27.97 -3.59 -1.75
C ILE A 234 -28.59 -2.76 -2.90
N ALA A 235 -29.11 -1.57 -2.63
CA ALA A 235 -29.64 -0.67 -3.67
C ALA A 235 -28.53 -0.22 -4.63
N TRP A 236 -27.41 0.30 -4.10
CA TRP A 236 -26.23 0.68 -4.88
C TRP A 236 -25.73 -0.48 -5.74
N ALA A 237 -25.63 -1.69 -5.16
CA ALA A 237 -25.18 -2.87 -5.88
C ALA A 237 -26.12 -3.26 -7.03
N LYS A 238 -27.45 -3.12 -6.88
CA LYS A 238 -28.41 -3.39 -7.97
C LYS A 238 -28.28 -2.39 -9.12
N GLU A 239 -28.06 -1.13 -8.81
CA GLU A 239 -27.80 -0.10 -9.82
C GLU A 239 -26.49 -0.39 -10.57
N TYR A 240 -25.41 -0.71 -9.84
CA TYR A 240 -24.11 -1.02 -10.47
C TYR A 240 -24.14 -2.34 -11.26
N ILE A 241 -24.83 -3.39 -10.80
CA ILE A 241 -25.07 -4.61 -11.61
C ILE A 241 -25.81 -4.24 -12.91
N THR A 242 -26.84 -3.39 -12.82
CA THR A 242 -27.61 -2.98 -14.01
C THR A 242 -26.71 -2.26 -15.01
N TRP A 243 -25.87 -1.33 -14.54
CA TRP A 243 -24.88 -0.66 -15.39
C TRP A 243 -23.88 -1.66 -15.99
N LEU A 244 -23.30 -2.53 -15.16
CA LEU A 244 -22.28 -3.52 -15.55
C LEU A 244 -22.79 -4.49 -16.63
N GLN A 245 -24.08 -4.83 -16.64
CA GLN A 245 -24.69 -5.72 -17.63
C GLN A 245 -25.23 -5.02 -18.89
N THR A 246 -25.36 -3.69 -18.90
CA THR A 246 -26.06 -2.95 -19.98
C THR A 246 -25.27 -1.81 -20.63
N ALA A 247 -24.25 -1.27 -19.96
CA ALA A 247 -23.38 -0.26 -20.55
C ALA A 247 -22.48 -0.90 -21.61
N SER A 248 -22.34 -0.26 -22.79
CA SER A 248 -21.55 -0.82 -23.89
C SER A 248 -20.10 -1.08 -23.50
N ILE A 249 -19.48 -0.15 -22.76
CA ILE A 249 -18.11 -0.30 -22.26
C ILE A 249 -17.98 -1.43 -21.23
N ALA A 250 -19.05 -1.79 -20.51
CA ALA A 250 -19.02 -2.92 -19.60
C ALA A 250 -19.18 -4.27 -20.34
N GLN A 251 -20.01 -4.30 -21.39
CA GLN A 251 -20.16 -5.46 -22.29
C GLN A 251 -18.90 -5.73 -23.13
N GLU A 252 -18.17 -4.68 -23.52
CA GLU A 252 -16.84 -4.79 -24.14
C GLU A 252 -15.81 -5.42 -23.17
N GLU A 253 -15.88 -5.13 -21.87
CA GLU A 253 -15.03 -5.76 -20.87
C GLU A 253 -15.44 -7.22 -20.61
N GLU A 254 -16.74 -7.52 -20.52
CA GLU A 254 -17.26 -8.89 -20.42
C GLU A 254 -16.73 -9.80 -21.54
N ALA A 255 -16.63 -9.27 -22.75
CA ALA A 255 -16.14 -9.96 -23.93
C ALA A 255 -14.60 -10.08 -24.00
N SER A 256 -13.85 -9.45 -23.10
CA SER A 256 -12.37 -9.45 -23.15
C SER A 256 -11.81 -10.83 -22.79
N THR A 257 -11.00 -11.41 -23.69
CA THR A 257 -10.54 -12.80 -23.58
C THR A 257 -9.38 -13.03 -22.61
N ASN A 258 -8.81 -11.96 -22.04
CA ASN A 258 -7.68 -11.98 -21.12
C ASN A 258 -8.15 -11.70 -19.67
N ASN A 259 -7.22 -11.36 -18.78
CA ASN A 259 -7.50 -11.00 -17.39
C ASN A 259 -8.63 -9.98 -17.17
N HIS A 260 -8.88 -9.05 -18.10
CA HIS A 260 -9.95 -8.05 -17.98
C HIS A 260 -11.34 -8.71 -17.82
N GLY A 261 -11.69 -9.63 -18.72
CA GLY A 261 -12.95 -10.37 -18.63
C GLY A 261 -12.99 -11.26 -17.38
N SER A 262 -11.87 -11.85 -16.97
CA SER A 262 -11.78 -12.61 -15.71
C SER A 262 -12.19 -11.75 -14.49
N PHE A 263 -11.74 -10.48 -14.44
CA PHE A 263 -12.09 -9.54 -13.38
C PHE A 263 -13.49 -8.92 -13.51
N TYR A 264 -14.06 -8.81 -14.72
CA TYR A 264 -15.49 -8.48 -14.89
C TYR A 264 -16.37 -9.48 -14.13
N PHE A 265 -16.12 -10.79 -14.29
CA PHE A 265 -16.89 -11.82 -13.59
C PHE A 265 -16.62 -11.87 -12.08
N ASN A 266 -15.43 -11.46 -11.61
CA ASN A 266 -15.18 -11.27 -10.17
C ASN A 266 -16.12 -10.22 -9.56
N GLN A 267 -16.30 -9.08 -10.25
CA GLN A 267 -17.18 -8.00 -9.78
C GLN A 267 -18.64 -8.43 -9.83
N LEU A 268 -19.09 -8.94 -10.98
CA LEU A 268 -20.48 -9.34 -11.18
C LEU A 268 -20.92 -10.41 -10.17
N GLY A 269 -20.12 -11.48 -10.00
CA GLY A 269 -20.41 -12.55 -9.06
C GLY A 269 -20.37 -12.08 -7.59
N ALA A 270 -19.44 -11.20 -7.23
CA ALA A 270 -19.40 -10.64 -5.88
C ALA A 270 -20.61 -9.75 -5.58
N LEU A 271 -21.03 -8.90 -6.52
CA LEU A 271 -22.23 -8.07 -6.38
C LEU A 271 -23.51 -8.91 -6.29
N GLN A 272 -23.60 -9.99 -7.06
CA GLN A 272 -24.74 -10.91 -6.99
C GLN A 272 -24.79 -11.65 -5.63
N LEU A 273 -23.64 -12.04 -5.06
CA LEU A 273 -23.57 -12.51 -3.66
C LEU A 273 -24.02 -11.44 -2.66
N LEU A 274 -23.61 -10.18 -2.87
CA LEU A 274 -23.96 -9.05 -2.00
C LEU A 274 -25.47 -8.78 -1.95
N ILE A 275 -26.20 -9.00 -3.06
CA ILE A 275 -27.67 -8.88 -3.08
C ILE A 275 -28.41 -10.18 -2.73
N GLY A 276 -27.68 -11.28 -2.46
CA GLY A 276 -28.23 -12.58 -2.05
C GLY A 276 -28.70 -13.50 -3.18
N ASP A 277 -28.43 -13.17 -4.45
CA ASP A 277 -28.90 -13.91 -5.61
C ASP A 277 -27.90 -15.01 -6.03
N LYS A 278 -27.89 -16.14 -5.31
CA LYS A 278 -26.97 -17.25 -5.59
C LYS A 278 -27.17 -17.86 -6.98
N ASP A 279 -28.39 -17.87 -7.52
CA ASP A 279 -28.68 -18.42 -8.85
C ASP A 279 -28.03 -17.55 -9.95
N ALA A 280 -28.09 -16.22 -9.81
CA ALA A 280 -27.37 -15.30 -10.70
C ALA A 280 -25.84 -15.49 -10.61
N VAL A 281 -25.29 -15.68 -9.40
CA VAL A 281 -23.85 -15.98 -9.21
C VAL A 281 -23.45 -17.25 -9.93
N GLN A 282 -24.19 -18.34 -9.74
CA GLN A 282 -23.93 -19.62 -10.41
C GLN A 282 -23.92 -19.44 -11.93
N LYS A 283 -24.90 -18.71 -12.47
CA LYS A 283 -24.98 -18.40 -13.90
C LYS A 283 -23.78 -17.57 -14.38
N ALA A 284 -23.40 -16.50 -13.68
CA ALA A 284 -22.27 -15.65 -14.07
C ALA A 284 -20.95 -16.44 -14.09
N VAL A 285 -20.70 -17.24 -13.05
CA VAL A 285 -19.52 -18.12 -12.97
C VAL A 285 -19.54 -19.18 -14.09
N GLN A 286 -20.69 -19.78 -14.39
CA GLN A 286 -20.83 -20.73 -15.51
C GLN A 286 -20.56 -20.07 -16.88
N VAL A 287 -21.03 -18.84 -17.11
CA VAL A 287 -20.74 -18.06 -18.33
C VAL A 287 -19.24 -17.82 -18.46
N TYR A 288 -18.54 -17.42 -17.39
CA TYR A 288 -17.07 -17.29 -17.41
C TYR A 288 -16.38 -18.61 -17.77
N PHE A 289 -16.67 -19.69 -17.04
CA PHE A 289 -15.97 -20.96 -17.16
C PHE A 289 -16.27 -21.74 -18.45
N SER A 290 -17.43 -21.51 -19.08
CA SER A 290 -17.77 -22.08 -20.41
C SER A 290 -17.48 -21.14 -21.59
N GLY A 291 -17.28 -19.84 -21.32
CA GLY A 291 -16.92 -18.82 -22.30
C GLY A 291 -15.42 -18.55 -22.32
N ILE A 292 -15.01 -17.34 -21.95
CA ILE A 292 -13.63 -16.84 -22.14
C ILE A 292 -12.56 -17.72 -21.46
N TYR A 293 -12.85 -18.33 -20.31
CA TYR A 293 -11.93 -19.24 -19.61
C TYR A 293 -11.43 -20.37 -20.52
N ALA A 294 -12.31 -20.87 -21.41
CA ALA A 294 -12.01 -22.00 -22.29
C ALA A 294 -10.87 -21.73 -23.29
N GLY A 295 -10.47 -20.47 -23.48
CA GLY A 295 -9.31 -20.05 -24.29
C GLY A 295 -8.14 -19.43 -23.50
N GLN A 296 -8.26 -19.25 -22.18
CA GLN A 296 -7.27 -18.53 -21.37
C GLN A 296 -6.03 -19.35 -20.98
N ILE A 297 -6.11 -20.68 -21.00
CA ILE A 297 -5.00 -21.57 -20.64
C ILE A 297 -4.78 -22.56 -21.79
N SER A 298 -3.57 -22.55 -22.33
CA SER A 298 -3.14 -23.42 -23.43
C SER A 298 -2.70 -24.80 -22.94
N ALA A 299 -2.43 -25.73 -23.85
CA ALA A 299 -2.17 -27.15 -23.53
C ALA A 299 -0.92 -27.41 -22.66
N ASN A 300 0.05 -26.49 -22.62
CA ASN A 300 1.23 -26.59 -21.75
C ASN A 300 1.05 -25.90 -20.40
N GLY A 301 -0.14 -25.33 -20.12
CA GLY A 301 -0.42 -24.52 -18.94
C GLY A 301 -0.12 -23.02 -19.12
N ASP A 302 0.48 -22.56 -20.22
CA ASP A 302 0.72 -21.13 -20.39
C ASP A 302 -0.57 -20.35 -20.66
N GLN A 303 -0.58 -19.08 -20.26
CA GLN A 303 -1.68 -18.14 -20.44
C GLN A 303 -1.31 -17.17 -21.58
N PRO A 304 -1.60 -17.49 -22.86
CA PRO A 304 -0.95 -16.86 -24.01
C PRO A 304 -1.20 -15.35 -24.13
N PHE A 305 -2.40 -14.88 -23.76
CA PHE A 305 -2.73 -13.44 -23.77
C PHE A 305 -1.94 -12.64 -22.73
N GLU A 306 -1.54 -13.28 -21.63
CA GLU A 306 -0.76 -12.69 -20.55
C GLU A 306 0.74 -12.77 -20.83
N SER A 307 1.18 -13.86 -21.46
CA SER A 307 2.54 -14.05 -21.98
C SER A 307 2.93 -13.07 -23.09
N ALA A 308 1.96 -12.58 -23.86
CA ALA A 308 2.18 -11.61 -24.93
C ALA A 308 2.44 -10.18 -24.43
N ARG A 309 2.30 -9.93 -23.11
CA ARG A 309 2.45 -8.61 -22.49
C ARG A 309 3.89 -8.30 -22.13
N THR A 310 4.22 -7.03 -21.96
CA THR A 310 5.57 -6.58 -21.57
C THR A 310 5.99 -6.96 -20.15
N ARG A 311 5.03 -7.36 -19.28
CA ARG A 311 5.25 -7.86 -17.91
C ARG A 311 4.61 -9.25 -17.71
N PRO A 312 5.12 -10.30 -18.38
CA PRO A 312 4.41 -11.56 -18.51
C PRO A 312 4.43 -12.43 -17.24
N TYR A 313 5.27 -12.14 -16.24
CA TYR A 313 5.19 -12.82 -14.95
C TYR A 313 4.04 -12.22 -14.13
N HIS A 314 3.99 -10.89 -14.05
CA HIS A 314 2.90 -10.14 -13.44
C HIS A 314 1.52 -10.54 -13.99
N TYR A 315 1.31 -10.46 -15.32
CA TYR A 315 -0.01 -10.73 -15.89
C TYR A 315 -0.49 -12.19 -15.70
N ARG A 316 0.42 -13.17 -15.64
CA ARG A 316 0.06 -14.56 -15.30
C ARG A 316 -0.40 -14.70 -13.85
N ALA A 317 0.24 -14.00 -12.91
CA ALA A 317 -0.18 -13.96 -11.51
C ALA A 317 -1.52 -13.23 -11.36
N TYR A 318 -1.66 -12.10 -12.04
CA TYR A 318 -2.84 -11.25 -12.03
C TYR A 318 -4.10 -11.96 -12.52
N ASN A 319 -4.01 -12.71 -13.63
CA ASN A 319 -5.13 -13.51 -14.13
C ASN A 319 -5.41 -14.75 -13.26
N LEU A 320 -4.37 -15.38 -12.67
CA LEU A 320 -4.56 -16.44 -11.67
C LEU A 320 -5.38 -15.95 -10.46
N ALA A 321 -5.16 -14.72 -10.00
CA ALA A 321 -5.97 -14.09 -8.96
C ALA A 321 -7.46 -14.07 -9.33
N ALA A 322 -7.78 -13.66 -10.56
CA ALA A 322 -9.14 -13.59 -11.06
C ALA A 322 -9.79 -14.98 -11.22
N MET A 323 -9.07 -15.94 -11.81
CA MET A 323 -9.52 -17.34 -11.97
C MET A 323 -9.86 -17.98 -10.61
N ILE A 324 -8.96 -17.88 -9.64
CA ILE A 324 -9.13 -18.40 -8.27
C ILE A 324 -10.33 -17.73 -7.60
N THR A 325 -10.48 -16.41 -7.76
CA THR A 325 -11.59 -15.66 -7.17
C THR A 325 -12.93 -16.07 -7.76
N ASN A 326 -13.04 -16.24 -9.10
CA ASN A 326 -14.25 -16.75 -9.75
C ASN A 326 -14.60 -18.17 -9.26
N ALA A 327 -13.61 -19.05 -9.08
CA ALA A 327 -13.84 -20.40 -8.58
C ALA A 327 -14.41 -20.41 -7.15
N ARG A 328 -13.86 -19.59 -6.25
CA ARG A 328 -14.33 -19.48 -4.85
C ARG A 328 -15.71 -18.82 -4.73
N ILE A 329 -16.00 -17.82 -5.56
CA ILE A 329 -17.34 -17.21 -5.65
C ILE A 329 -18.37 -18.26 -6.07
N GLY A 330 -18.06 -19.08 -7.08
CA GLY A 330 -18.89 -20.21 -7.50
C GLY A 330 -19.10 -21.24 -6.40
N GLU A 331 -18.02 -21.61 -5.70
CA GLU A 331 -18.04 -22.58 -4.60
C GLU A 331 -18.94 -22.12 -3.45
N TYR A 332 -18.84 -20.85 -3.04
CA TYR A 332 -19.72 -20.27 -2.02
C TYR A 332 -21.19 -20.11 -2.50
N ALA A 333 -21.41 -19.97 -3.81
CA ALA A 333 -22.72 -20.04 -4.42
C ALA A 333 -23.27 -21.47 -4.58
N GLY A 334 -22.46 -22.51 -4.33
CA GLY A 334 -22.86 -23.92 -4.33
C GLY A 334 -22.45 -24.72 -5.58
N ILE A 335 -21.59 -24.20 -6.46
CA ILE A 335 -21.07 -24.91 -7.63
C ILE A 335 -19.54 -25.07 -7.56
N ASN A 336 -19.04 -26.29 -7.76
CA ASN A 336 -17.59 -26.53 -7.84
C ASN A 336 -17.13 -26.48 -9.30
N VAL A 337 -16.35 -25.46 -9.64
CA VAL A 337 -15.80 -25.21 -10.98
C VAL A 337 -14.26 -25.29 -11.04
N TRP A 338 -13.60 -25.64 -9.93
CA TRP A 338 -12.14 -25.73 -9.85
C TRP A 338 -11.55 -26.73 -10.84
N ASN A 339 -12.23 -27.86 -11.05
CA ASN A 339 -11.80 -28.90 -11.99
C ASN A 339 -12.34 -28.69 -13.42
N THR A 340 -12.93 -27.54 -13.74
CA THR A 340 -13.32 -27.22 -15.11
C THR A 340 -12.07 -27.09 -15.99
N THR A 341 -12.08 -27.78 -17.13
CA THR A 341 -10.99 -27.73 -18.10
C THR A 341 -11.24 -26.70 -19.20
N THR A 342 -10.18 -26.06 -19.66
CA THR A 342 -10.21 -25.29 -20.92
C THR A 342 -10.43 -26.19 -22.14
N SER A 343 -10.56 -25.58 -23.32
CA SER A 343 -10.59 -26.30 -24.61
C SER A 343 -9.31 -27.12 -24.86
N SER A 344 -8.23 -26.83 -24.15
CA SER A 344 -6.96 -27.57 -24.21
C SER A 344 -6.84 -28.69 -23.16
N GLY A 345 -7.86 -28.93 -22.34
CA GLY A 345 -7.83 -29.92 -21.26
C GLY A 345 -7.06 -29.48 -20.01
N THR A 346 -6.67 -28.21 -19.91
CA THR A 346 -5.89 -27.66 -18.77
C THR A 346 -6.77 -26.97 -17.74
N THR A 347 -6.29 -26.84 -16.51
CA THR A 347 -7.02 -26.25 -15.36
C THR A 347 -6.27 -25.08 -14.74
N ILE A 348 -6.85 -24.42 -13.73
CA ILE A 348 -6.17 -23.39 -12.92
C ILE A 348 -4.86 -23.93 -12.32
N GLN A 349 -4.83 -25.21 -11.91
CA GLN A 349 -3.60 -25.87 -11.45
C GLN A 349 -2.53 -25.92 -12.55
N SER A 350 -2.90 -26.22 -13.80
CA SER A 350 -1.98 -26.20 -14.94
C SER A 350 -1.39 -24.80 -15.18
N ALA A 351 -2.21 -23.76 -15.03
CA ALA A 351 -1.77 -22.37 -15.17
C ALA A 351 -0.77 -21.95 -14.08
N LEU A 352 -1.00 -22.34 -12.83
CA LEU A 352 -0.03 -22.11 -11.78
C LEU A 352 1.25 -22.92 -12.00
N ASP A 353 1.12 -24.19 -12.38
CA ASP A 353 2.24 -25.10 -12.62
C ASP A 353 3.20 -24.57 -13.69
N PHE A 354 2.67 -23.93 -14.73
CA PHE A 354 3.47 -23.21 -15.70
C PHE A 354 4.09 -21.94 -15.11
N ALA A 355 3.31 -21.12 -14.39
CA ALA A 355 3.75 -19.83 -13.85
C ALA A 355 4.92 -19.96 -12.86
N ILE A 356 4.89 -20.93 -11.93
CA ILE A 356 5.97 -21.15 -10.95
C ILE A 356 7.28 -21.66 -11.56
N ALA A 357 7.24 -22.15 -12.80
CA ALA A 357 8.44 -22.53 -13.56
C ALA A 357 9.10 -21.33 -14.27
N GLN A 358 8.42 -20.18 -14.37
CA GLN A 358 8.95 -18.99 -15.03
C GLN A 358 9.86 -18.18 -14.10
N GLN A 359 10.80 -17.43 -14.70
CA GLN A 359 11.59 -16.44 -13.98
C GLN A 359 10.85 -15.10 -13.93
N PRO A 360 10.88 -14.35 -12.81
CA PRO A 360 10.18 -13.07 -12.68
C PRO A 360 10.81 -11.94 -13.48
N GLY A 361 12.12 -12.01 -13.79
CA GLY A 361 12.83 -10.90 -14.42
C GLY A 361 12.81 -9.67 -13.51
N ASN A 362 12.13 -8.61 -13.95
CA ASN A 362 11.95 -7.36 -13.20
C ASN A 362 10.60 -7.27 -12.46
N ASP A 363 9.71 -8.26 -12.61
CA ASP A 363 8.43 -8.31 -11.88
C ASP A 363 8.64 -8.78 -10.43
N ASP A 364 7.72 -8.44 -9.51
CA ASP A 364 7.80 -8.91 -8.13
C ASP A 364 7.35 -10.39 -8.05
N PRO A 365 8.23 -11.34 -7.64
CA PRO A 365 7.83 -12.72 -7.43
C PRO A 365 6.73 -12.91 -6.38
N SER A 366 6.51 -11.94 -5.47
CA SER A 366 5.54 -12.04 -4.40
C SER A 366 4.08 -12.11 -4.87
N GLU A 367 3.79 -11.61 -6.07
CA GLU A 367 2.48 -11.63 -6.70
C GLU A 367 1.95 -13.06 -6.88
N LEU A 368 2.82 -14.07 -7.09
CA LEU A 368 2.37 -15.47 -7.21
C LEU A 368 2.09 -16.17 -5.87
N TYR A 369 2.65 -15.72 -4.76
CA TYR A 369 2.63 -16.47 -3.50
C TYR A 369 1.22 -16.81 -2.95
N PRO A 370 0.23 -15.88 -2.90
CA PRO A 370 -1.13 -16.24 -2.47
C PRO A 370 -1.77 -17.27 -3.42
N HIS A 371 -1.50 -17.21 -4.72
CA HIS A 371 -2.05 -18.14 -5.71
C HIS A 371 -1.46 -19.54 -5.58
N VAL A 372 -0.18 -19.64 -5.19
CA VAL A 372 0.45 -20.92 -4.84
C VAL A 372 -0.18 -21.54 -3.60
N ALA A 373 -0.43 -20.75 -2.55
CA ALA A 373 -1.12 -21.24 -1.35
C ALA A 373 -2.55 -21.71 -1.67
N ALA A 374 -3.32 -20.90 -2.41
CA ALA A 374 -4.68 -21.21 -2.82
C ALA A 374 -4.80 -22.53 -3.62
N VAL A 375 -3.97 -22.72 -4.65
CA VAL A 375 -3.98 -23.96 -5.45
C VAL A 375 -3.49 -25.16 -4.65
N ALA A 376 -2.47 -24.99 -3.81
CA ALA A 376 -1.97 -26.08 -2.96
C ALA A 376 -2.97 -26.51 -1.87
N MET A 377 -3.79 -25.59 -1.36
CA MET A 377 -4.94 -25.91 -0.51
C MET A 377 -6.02 -26.67 -1.29
N GLN A 378 -6.36 -26.20 -2.49
CA GLN A 378 -7.48 -26.74 -3.27
C GLN A 378 -7.21 -28.11 -3.92
N TYR A 379 -6.04 -28.26 -4.56
CA TYR A 379 -5.66 -29.44 -5.33
C TYR A 379 -4.70 -30.37 -4.56
N GLY A 380 -4.24 -29.94 -3.38
CA GLY A 380 -3.24 -30.63 -2.58
C GLY A 380 -1.80 -30.41 -3.06
N ASP A 381 -0.83 -30.80 -2.23
CA ASP A 381 0.61 -30.75 -2.54
C ASP A 381 1.34 -32.08 -2.21
N PRO A 382 0.92 -33.23 -2.78
CA PRO A 382 1.43 -34.55 -2.37
C PRO A 382 2.91 -34.78 -2.65
N GLN A 383 3.54 -34.01 -3.53
CA GLN A 383 5.00 -34.04 -3.77
C GLN A 383 5.75 -32.87 -3.09
N GLY A 384 5.06 -32.04 -2.30
CA GLY A 384 5.66 -30.88 -1.64
C GLY A 384 6.16 -29.79 -2.60
N LYS A 385 5.67 -29.77 -3.85
CA LYS A 385 6.06 -28.86 -4.93
C LYS A 385 5.77 -27.41 -4.56
N TYR A 386 4.54 -27.13 -4.16
CA TYR A 386 4.06 -25.77 -3.87
C TYR A 386 4.63 -25.24 -2.55
N GLY A 387 4.65 -26.07 -1.50
CA GLY A 387 5.28 -25.75 -0.23
C GLY A 387 6.79 -25.52 -0.37
N THR A 388 7.48 -26.27 -1.23
CA THR A 388 8.91 -26.05 -1.52
C THR A 388 9.14 -24.77 -2.30
N PHE A 389 8.31 -24.47 -3.31
CA PHE A 389 8.36 -23.18 -4.00
C PHE A 389 8.23 -22.02 -3.00
N LEU A 390 7.16 -22.01 -2.20
CA LEU A 390 6.91 -20.95 -1.22
C LEU A 390 8.07 -20.78 -0.23
N ARG A 391 8.58 -21.88 0.36
CA ARG A 391 9.74 -21.84 1.26
C ARG A 391 11.03 -21.34 0.60
N SER A 392 11.22 -21.62 -0.70
CA SER A 392 12.42 -21.19 -1.44
C SER A 392 12.44 -19.70 -1.82
N LYS A 393 11.26 -19.07 -1.85
CA LYS A 393 11.08 -17.68 -2.29
C LYS A 393 10.87 -16.72 -1.12
N LEU A 394 10.22 -17.20 -0.06
CA LEU A 394 10.05 -16.45 1.16
C LEU A 394 11.25 -16.69 2.08
N ASN A 395 12.26 -15.81 1.99
CA ASN A 395 13.26 -15.53 3.05
C ASN A 395 12.61 -14.96 4.34
N VAL A 396 11.31 -15.16 4.48
CA VAL A 396 10.38 -14.52 5.37
C VAL A 396 9.52 -15.63 5.93
N ASP A 397 9.24 -15.57 7.23
CA ASP A 397 8.31 -16.49 7.86
C ASP A 397 6.92 -16.44 7.17
N LEU A 398 6.64 -17.48 6.37
CA LEU A 398 5.40 -17.74 5.63
C LEU A 398 4.16 -17.54 6.51
N THR A 399 4.26 -17.93 7.78
CA THR A 399 3.14 -17.87 8.72
C THR A 399 2.72 -16.43 9.04
N LYS A 400 3.52 -15.41 8.65
CA LYS A 400 3.21 -13.98 8.78
C LYS A 400 2.56 -13.38 7.52
N ALA A 401 2.36 -14.12 6.44
CA ALA A 401 1.62 -13.59 5.28
C ALA A 401 0.11 -13.67 5.56
N PRO A 402 -0.71 -12.64 5.30
CA PRO A 402 -2.15 -12.71 5.55
C PRO A 402 -2.84 -13.89 4.89
N PHE A 403 -2.44 -14.26 3.66
CA PHE A 403 -3.00 -15.43 2.99
C PHE A 403 -2.80 -16.75 3.73
N TYR A 404 -1.83 -16.84 4.64
CA TYR A 404 -1.65 -18.03 5.48
C TYR A 404 -2.78 -18.22 6.50
N LEU A 405 -3.57 -17.17 6.80
CA LEU A 405 -4.77 -17.29 7.65
C LEU A 405 -5.86 -18.13 6.98
N TRP A 406 -6.11 -17.89 5.70
CA TRP A 406 -7.25 -18.45 4.97
C TRP A 406 -6.85 -19.59 4.02
N ASP A 407 -5.67 -19.49 3.39
CA ASP A 407 -5.07 -20.54 2.56
C ASP A 407 -4.03 -21.35 3.35
N SER A 408 -4.41 -21.74 4.57
CA SER A 408 -3.52 -22.46 5.49
C SER A 408 -3.25 -23.87 4.97
N LEU A 409 -2.08 -24.07 4.36
CA LEU A 409 -1.59 -25.41 4.01
C LEU A 409 -1.50 -26.26 5.29
N SER A 410 -1.96 -27.51 5.23
CA SER A 410 -1.76 -28.45 6.33
C SER A 410 -0.27 -28.77 6.47
N VAL A 411 0.39 -28.06 7.39
CA VAL A 411 1.83 -28.16 7.70
C VAL A 411 2.22 -29.52 8.33
N GLU A 412 1.31 -30.50 8.37
CA GLU A 412 1.52 -31.84 8.95
C GLU A 412 2.64 -32.64 8.24
N GLY A 413 2.95 -32.31 6.98
CA GLY A 413 4.09 -32.88 6.24
C GLY A 413 5.41 -32.10 6.38
N ILE A 414 5.47 -31.06 7.22
CA ILE A 414 6.57 -30.08 7.22
C ILE A 414 7.23 -30.04 8.61
N ALA A 415 8.33 -30.77 8.77
CA ALA A 415 9.23 -30.55 9.90
C ALA A 415 9.76 -29.11 9.84
N THR A 416 9.42 -28.31 10.86
CA THR A 416 10.09 -27.04 11.09
C THR A 416 11.54 -27.32 11.49
N PRO A 417 12.52 -26.50 11.05
CA PRO A 417 13.87 -26.57 11.59
C PRO A 417 13.84 -26.03 13.03
N THR A 418 13.56 -26.91 13.99
CA THR A 418 13.70 -26.59 15.40
C THR A 418 15.16 -26.32 15.69
N SER A 419 15.49 -25.08 16.02
CA SER A 419 16.77 -24.72 16.60
C SER A 419 16.91 -25.38 17.98
N ASN A 420 17.43 -26.62 18.02
CA ASN A 420 18.05 -27.30 19.17
C ASN A 420 18.52 -28.71 18.78
N ASP A 421 19.53 -28.78 17.89
CA ASP A 421 20.32 -30.01 17.73
C ASP A 421 21.34 -30.12 18.89
N ILE A 422 20.85 -30.53 20.06
CA ILE A 422 21.67 -31.17 21.09
C ILE A 422 20.94 -32.44 21.55
N SER A 423 21.52 -33.59 21.19
CA SER A 423 21.12 -34.93 21.58
C SER A 423 20.94 -35.07 23.10
N THR A 424 19.89 -35.74 23.60
CA THR A 424 19.89 -37.18 23.93
C THR A 424 18.48 -37.63 24.44
N PRO A 425 18.18 -38.95 24.57
CA PRO A 425 16.81 -39.45 24.30
C PRO A 425 15.98 -39.96 25.52
N THR A 426 14.73 -40.34 25.22
CA THR A 426 13.74 -41.10 26.05
C THR A 426 13.11 -40.33 27.23
N SER A 427 11.78 -40.32 27.45
CA SER A 427 10.83 -41.44 27.45
C SER A 427 9.36 -40.94 27.54
N SER A 428 8.40 -41.87 27.47
CA SER A 428 6.94 -41.64 27.45
C SER A 428 6.30 -41.29 28.80
N HIS A 429 5.24 -40.46 28.83
CA HIS A 429 3.86 -40.87 29.23
C HIS A 429 2.85 -39.71 29.21
N ALA A 430 1.55 -40.04 29.16
CA ALA A 430 0.43 -39.09 29.17
C ALA A 430 0.06 -38.61 30.60
N GLY A 431 -0.58 -37.43 30.71
CA GLY A 431 -1.12 -36.95 32.00
C GLY A 431 -1.91 -35.64 31.91
N ARG A 432 -3.23 -35.70 32.11
CA ARG A 432 -4.17 -34.56 32.10
C ARG A 432 -4.60 -34.20 33.52
N VAL A 433 -4.16 -33.08 34.10
CA VAL A 433 -4.71 -32.53 35.37
C VAL A 433 -4.69 -30.99 35.43
N LYS A 434 -5.74 -30.42 36.03
CA LYS A 434 -5.95 -29.04 36.55
C LYS A 434 -6.79 -29.23 37.86
N PRO A 435 -7.09 -28.22 38.71
CA PRO A 435 -6.39 -27.00 39.15
C PRO A 435 -6.27 -26.89 40.71
N THR A 436 -5.60 -25.86 41.26
CA THR A 436 -5.78 -25.20 42.61
C THR A 436 -4.61 -24.23 42.88
N ALA A 437 -4.61 -23.20 43.74
CA ALA A 437 -5.64 -22.33 44.35
C ALA A 437 -4.94 -21.09 44.99
N LYS A 438 -5.70 -20.13 45.55
CA LYS A 438 -5.27 -18.80 46.04
C LYS A 438 -4.26 -18.77 47.23
N SER A 439 -3.63 -17.60 47.41
CA SER A 439 -3.34 -17.00 48.73
C SER A 439 -3.47 -15.46 48.66
N GLU A 440 -3.93 -14.83 49.74
CA GLU A 440 -4.14 -13.37 49.90
C GLU A 440 -3.10 -12.75 50.87
N GLY A 441 -2.98 -11.41 50.92
CA GLY A 441 -2.14 -10.71 51.91
C GLY A 441 -2.23 -9.17 51.88
N SER A 442 -2.28 -8.52 53.05
CA SER A 442 -2.39 -7.07 53.29
C SER A 442 -1.48 -6.69 54.48
N SER A 443 -1.02 -5.46 54.77
CA SER A 443 -1.46 -4.08 54.44
C SER A 443 -0.21 -3.15 54.33
N THR A 444 -0.17 -1.81 54.41
CA THR A 444 -1.09 -0.72 54.84
C THR A 444 -0.76 0.59 54.07
N GLY A 445 -1.47 1.71 54.31
CA GLY A 445 -1.25 3.00 53.61
C GLY A 445 -0.65 4.15 54.45
N LYS A 446 -0.39 5.29 53.78
CA LYS A 446 -0.19 6.64 54.34
C LYS A 446 -0.40 7.71 53.25
N GLU A 447 -1.01 8.84 53.61
CA GLU A 447 -1.37 9.95 52.72
C GLU A 447 -0.36 11.13 52.73
N ASP A 448 -0.60 12.05 51.78
CA ASP A 448 -0.18 13.46 51.69
C ASP A 448 1.27 13.85 51.35
N SER A 449 1.46 14.21 50.06
CA SER A 449 2.50 15.12 49.57
C SER A 449 2.17 15.85 48.25
N SER A 450 0.93 15.75 47.73
CA SER A 450 0.57 16.12 46.35
C SER A 450 0.51 17.62 46.03
N ALA A 451 0.10 18.47 46.98
CA ALA A 451 -0.27 19.86 46.69
C ALA A 451 0.88 20.77 46.20
N LEU A 452 2.15 20.40 46.42
CA LEU A 452 3.32 21.18 45.98
C LEU A 452 3.86 20.77 44.59
N SER A 453 3.50 19.60 44.06
CA SER A 453 3.98 19.15 42.74
C SER A 453 3.21 19.76 41.57
N ASP A 454 1.89 19.93 41.70
CA ASP A 454 1.02 20.32 40.60
C ASP A 454 1.34 21.73 40.05
N PHE A 455 1.76 22.65 40.92
CA PHE A 455 2.11 24.02 40.52
C PHE A 455 3.42 24.10 39.72
N ALA A 456 4.36 23.18 39.97
CA ALA A 456 5.62 23.10 39.23
C ALA A 456 5.45 22.41 37.87
N VAL A 457 4.66 21.33 37.82
CA VAL A 457 4.35 20.58 36.58
C VAL A 457 3.59 21.46 35.59
N SER A 458 2.63 22.25 36.06
CA SER A 458 1.86 23.19 35.21
C SER A 458 2.76 24.19 34.46
N LYS A 459 3.78 24.77 35.12
CA LYS A 459 4.72 25.69 34.46
C LYS A 459 5.67 25.00 33.46
N LEU A 460 6.06 23.75 33.72
CA LEU A 460 6.88 22.96 32.79
C LEU A 460 6.12 22.62 31.50
N LEU A 461 4.84 22.23 31.60
CA LEU A 461 4.01 22.03 30.40
C LEU A 461 3.74 23.34 29.65
N TYR A 462 3.48 24.46 30.35
CA TYR A 462 3.31 25.76 29.68
C TYR A 462 4.58 26.19 28.93
N GLY A 463 5.76 25.94 29.50
CA GLY A 463 7.04 26.18 28.83
C GLY A 463 7.22 25.32 27.58
N ALA A 464 6.88 24.02 27.64
CA ALA A 464 6.95 23.13 26.49
C ALA A 464 5.99 23.55 25.35
N ILE A 465 4.74 23.91 25.69
CA ILE A 465 3.73 24.36 24.72
C ILE A 465 4.13 25.69 24.07
N VAL A 466 4.69 26.63 24.82
CA VAL A 466 5.24 27.89 24.28
C VAL A 466 6.44 27.63 23.38
N THR A 467 7.29 26.66 23.71
CA THR A 467 8.48 26.29 22.89
C THR A 467 8.06 25.61 21.59
N VAL A 468 7.12 24.66 21.61
CA VAL A 468 6.56 24.06 20.39
C VAL A 468 5.88 25.14 19.54
N SER A 469 5.10 26.04 20.16
CA SER A 469 4.47 27.16 19.46
C SER A 469 5.47 28.22 18.94
N ALA A 470 6.73 28.21 19.39
CA ALA A 470 7.79 29.06 18.87
C ALA A 470 8.54 28.38 17.71
N VAL A 471 8.82 27.08 17.82
CA VAL A 471 9.41 26.27 16.74
C VAL A 471 8.45 26.17 15.55
N SER A 472 7.15 25.94 15.80
CA SER A 472 6.12 26.00 14.75
C SER A 472 6.04 27.39 14.11
N ARG A 473 6.20 28.49 14.88
CA ARG A 473 6.22 29.85 14.29
C ARG A 473 7.48 30.12 13.46
N TYR A 474 8.61 29.49 13.79
CA TYR A 474 9.86 29.58 13.01
C TYR A 474 9.81 28.70 11.73
N PHE A 475 8.97 27.66 11.70
CA PHE A 475 8.73 26.83 10.51
C PHE A 475 7.57 27.32 9.62
N ILE A 476 6.64 28.12 10.16
CA ILE A 476 5.43 28.58 9.45
C ILE A 476 5.61 29.99 8.84
N SER A 477 6.64 30.76 9.24
CA SER A 477 6.91 32.08 8.64
C SER A 477 7.24 32.05 7.15
N ASP A 478 7.71 30.90 6.64
CA ASP A 478 8.15 30.74 5.25
C ASP A 478 7.03 30.22 4.32
N LEU A 479 5.86 29.91 4.88
CA LEU A 479 4.69 29.39 4.16
C LEU A 479 3.46 30.28 4.44
N ASN A 480 3.23 31.27 3.59
CA ASN A 480 2.12 32.24 3.66
C ASN A 480 0.73 31.56 3.50
N LEU A 481 0.26 30.88 4.55
CA LEU A 481 -1.06 30.25 4.62
C LEU A 481 -1.81 30.75 5.86
N THR A 482 -2.89 31.50 5.64
CA THR A 482 -3.80 31.98 6.68
C THR A 482 -4.99 31.03 6.83
N PHE A 483 -5.16 30.43 8.01
CA PHE A 483 -6.33 29.60 8.34
C PHE A 483 -7.16 30.21 9.50
N PRO A 484 -8.50 30.09 9.48
CA PRO A 484 -9.39 30.76 10.45
C PRO A 484 -9.56 30.01 11.79
N TRP A 485 -10.06 30.75 12.79
CA TRP A 485 -9.96 30.45 14.23
C TRP A 485 -10.92 29.39 14.80
N SER A 486 -11.47 28.48 13.97
CA SER A 486 -12.53 27.55 14.39
C SER A 486 -12.03 26.31 15.17
N PHE A 487 -10.72 26.08 15.23
CA PHE A 487 -10.13 24.80 15.67
C PHE A 487 -10.01 24.59 17.20
N SER A 488 -10.31 25.61 18.00
CA SER A 488 -9.97 25.64 19.44
C SER A 488 -10.94 24.90 20.38
N ILE A 489 -12.08 24.40 19.88
CA ILE A 489 -13.09 23.73 20.73
C ILE A 489 -13.02 22.20 20.61
N LEU A 490 -12.63 21.66 19.45
CA LEU A 490 -12.57 20.21 19.20
C LEU A 490 -11.33 19.53 19.84
N THR A 491 -10.28 20.30 20.10
CA THR A 491 -9.00 19.81 20.64
C THR A 491 -9.06 19.52 22.14
N ALA A 492 -9.94 20.19 22.90
CA ALA A 492 -10.02 20.03 24.35
C ALA A 492 -10.61 18.68 24.80
N THR A 493 -11.46 18.05 23.98
CA THR A 493 -12.07 16.74 24.26
C THR A 493 -11.14 15.58 23.91
N MET A 494 -10.45 15.64 22.77
CA MET A 494 -9.51 14.58 22.35
C MET A 494 -8.39 14.35 23.37
N PHE A 495 -7.81 15.41 23.94
CA PHE A 495 -6.78 15.28 24.96
C PHE A 495 -7.29 14.86 26.35
N ALA A 496 -8.60 14.89 26.62
CA ALA A 496 -9.12 14.59 27.95
C ALA A 496 -9.00 13.10 28.32
N ASP A 497 -9.15 12.20 27.34
CA ASP A 497 -9.02 10.76 27.56
C ASP A 497 -7.57 10.27 27.45
N GLU A 498 -6.73 10.94 26.64
CA GLU A 498 -5.27 10.78 26.72
C GLU A 498 -4.74 11.23 28.09
N LEU A 499 -5.23 12.34 28.66
CA LEU A 499 -4.87 12.80 30.01
C LEU A 499 -5.27 11.79 31.11
N LYS A 500 -6.41 11.11 30.98
CA LYS A 500 -6.80 10.01 31.90
C LYS A 500 -5.87 8.80 31.75
N THR A 501 -5.45 8.51 30.51
CA THR A 501 -4.52 7.41 30.20
C THR A 501 -3.11 7.72 30.73
N PHE A 502 -2.61 8.94 30.54
CA PHE A 502 -1.37 9.45 31.13
C PHE A 502 -1.39 9.43 32.67
N ARG A 503 -2.52 9.78 33.30
CA ARG A 503 -2.68 9.69 34.77
C ARG A 503 -2.61 8.26 35.33
N ARG A 504 -2.90 7.24 34.52
CA ARG A 504 -2.76 5.82 34.91
C ARG A 504 -1.35 5.25 34.69
N LEU A 505 -0.55 5.86 33.83
CA LEU A 505 0.79 5.40 33.48
C LEU A 505 1.83 6.13 34.34
N GLY A 506 2.40 5.42 35.32
CA GLY A 506 3.34 6.02 36.27
C GLY A 506 4.53 6.71 35.59
N LEU A 507 5.06 7.76 36.24
CA LEU A 507 6.11 8.68 35.73
C LEU A 507 7.23 8.01 34.89
N ARG A 508 7.66 6.80 35.30
CA ARG A 508 8.67 6.00 34.59
C ARG A 508 8.28 5.66 33.15
N TYR A 509 7.01 5.36 32.87
CA TYR A 509 6.52 5.08 31.53
C TYR A 509 6.53 6.33 30.64
N VAL A 510 6.09 7.47 31.18
CA VAL A 510 6.14 8.78 30.48
C VAL A 510 7.58 9.15 30.14
N LEU A 511 8.52 9.00 31.09
CA LEU A 511 9.94 9.25 30.87
C LEU A 511 10.54 8.30 29.82
N LEU A 512 10.12 7.03 29.79
CA LEU A 512 10.53 6.07 28.75
C LEU A 512 9.98 6.44 27.36
N GLN A 513 8.74 6.93 27.26
CA GLN A 513 8.19 7.38 25.97
C GLN A 513 8.88 8.65 25.46
N ILE A 514 9.16 9.62 26.35
CA ILE A 514 9.96 10.81 26.01
C ILE A 514 11.38 10.40 25.57
N LEU A 515 12.00 9.44 26.26
CA LEU A 515 13.34 8.94 25.91
C LEU A 515 13.34 8.22 24.55
N ASN A 516 12.36 7.36 24.29
CA ASN A 516 12.19 6.69 23.00
C ASN A 516 12.03 7.71 21.86
N PHE A 517 11.13 8.69 22.03
CA PHE A 517 10.90 9.75 21.05
C PHE A 517 12.18 10.57 20.80
N ALA A 518 12.88 10.97 21.86
CA ALA A 518 14.16 11.67 21.75
C ALA A 518 15.24 10.82 21.06
N SER A 519 15.28 9.50 21.31
CA SER A 519 16.21 8.57 20.64
C SER A 519 15.91 8.38 19.16
N VAL A 520 14.63 8.36 18.74
CA VAL A 520 14.25 8.34 17.32
C VAL A 520 14.66 9.63 16.60
N LEU A 521 14.38 10.80 17.20
CA LEU A 521 14.83 12.07 16.63
C LEU A 521 16.36 12.18 16.57
N ALA A 522 17.05 11.75 17.62
CA ALA A 522 18.51 11.74 17.65
C ALA A 522 19.10 10.77 16.61
N SER A 523 18.51 9.59 16.40
CA SER A 523 19.01 8.64 15.40
C SER A 523 18.84 9.17 13.97
N GLY A 524 17.71 9.81 13.65
CA GLY A 524 17.50 10.49 12.38
C GLY A 524 18.50 11.62 12.13
N LEU A 525 18.74 12.48 13.13
CA LEU A 525 19.73 13.56 13.04
C LEU A 525 21.18 13.03 12.92
N MET A 526 21.53 11.99 13.68
CA MET A 526 22.84 11.34 13.58
C MET A 526 23.04 10.66 12.22
N MET A 527 22.00 10.05 11.66
CA MET A 527 22.04 9.47 10.31
C MET A 527 22.23 10.55 9.24
N TRP A 528 21.46 11.65 9.30
CA TRP A 528 21.60 12.77 8.35
C TRP A 528 23.00 13.41 8.42
N LYS A 529 23.48 13.75 9.62
CA LYS A 529 24.83 14.33 9.80
C LYS A 529 25.94 13.33 9.49
N GLY A 530 25.77 12.05 9.82
CA GLY A 530 26.72 10.99 9.47
C GLY A 530 26.84 10.80 7.96
N LEU A 531 25.71 10.80 7.24
CA LEU A 531 25.68 10.71 5.78
C LEU A 531 26.32 11.95 5.13
N GLY A 532 26.01 13.17 5.60
CA GLY A 532 26.64 14.40 5.11
C GLY A 532 28.16 14.46 5.35
N LEU A 533 28.64 13.94 6.49
CA LEU A 533 30.07 13.80 6.76
C LEU A 533 30.74 12.74 5.86
N PHE A 534 30.05 11.64 5.56
CA PHE A 534 30.57 10.57 4.69
C PHE A 534 30.66 11.01 3.22
N THR A 535 29.64 11.71 2.74
CA THR A 535 29.54 12.23 1.36
C THR A 535 30.17 13.61 1.16
N ASN A 536 30.64 14.25 2.24
CA ASN A 536 31.24 15.59 2.25
C ASN A 536 30.32 16.69 1.65
N THR A 537 29.02 16.61 1.96
CA THR A 537 28.00 17.59 1.56
C THR A 537 27.03 17.86 2.71
N GLU A 538 26.51 19.10 2.78
CA GLU A 538 25.51 19.49 3.78
C GLU A 538 24.13 18.86 3.52
N SER A 539 23.86 18.53 2.26
CA SER A 539 22.62 17.93 1.75
C SER A 539 22.96 16.70 0.92
N PRO A 540 23.12 15.50 1.52
CA PRO A 540 23.45 14.27 0.79
C PRO A 540 22.34 13.76 -0.13
N ILE A 541 21.11 14.25 0.05
CA ILE A 541 19.95 13.93 -0.78
C ILE A 541 19.21 15.25 -1.05
N VAL A 542 18.87 15.51 -2.32
CA VAL A 542 18.03 16.64 -2.73
C VAL A 542 16.94 16.16 -3.70
N VAL A 543 15.83 16.89 -3.80
CA VAL A 543 14.76 16.64 -4.78
C VAL A 543 14.75 17.72 -5.85
N VAL A 544 14.53 17.35 -7.11
CA VAL A 544 14.47 18.28 -8.23
C VAL A 544 13.11 19.00 -8.25
N LEU A 545 13.14 20.33 -8.16
CA LEU A 545 11.93 21.18 -8.12
C LEU A 545 11.60 21.86 -9.46
N SER A 546 12.57 22.00 -10.36
CA SER A 546 12.44 22.70 -11.65
C SER A 546 12.87 21.80 -12.81
N GLY A 547 12.34 22.10 -14.02
CA GLY A 547 12.65 21.34 -15.25
C GLY A 547 13.87 21.86 -16.02
N SER A 548 14.71 22.70 -15.40
CA SER A 548 15.86 23.36 -16.09
C SER A 548 16.98 22.41 -16.51
N MET A 549 16.91 21.15 -16.08
CA MET A 549 17.86 20.09 -16.40
C MET A 549 17.23 18.96 -17.24
N GLU A 550 16.02 19.14 -17.75
CA GLU A 550 15.38 18.19 -18.66
C GLU A 550 16.16 18.12 -20.01
N PRO A 551 16.30 16.94 -20.63
CA PRO A 551 15.70 15.65 -20.29
C PRO A 551 16.55 14.79 -19.32
N ALA A 552 17.59 15.34 -18.69
CA ALA A 552 18.52 14.58 -17.85
C ALA A 552 17.99 14.32 -16.42
N PHE A 553 17.23 15.26 -15.87
CA PHE A 553 16.50 15.12 -14.59
C PHE A 553 15.14 15.80 -14.69
N TYR A 554 14.12 15.17 -14.09
CA TYR A 554 12.73 15.63 -14.08
C TYR A 554 12.32 16.07 -12.67
N ARG A 555 11.25 16.86 -12.57
CA ARG A 555 10.68 17.28 -11.27
C ARG A 555 10.24 16.06 -10.47
N GLY A 556 10.68 15.99 -9.22
CA GLY A 556 10.47 14.84 -8.33
C GLY A 556 11.62 13.85 -8.26
N ASP A 557 12.62 13.93 -9.15
CA ASP A 557 13.81 13.08 -9.07
C ASP A 557 14.60 13.33 -7.77
N LEU A 558 15.07 12.25 -7.15
CA LEU A 558 15.95 12.29 -5.97
C LEU A 558 17.40 12.15 -6.39
N LEU A 559 18.21 13.18 -6.12
CA LEU A 559 19.64 13.18 -6.41
C LEU A 559 20.43 12.86 -5.13
N PHE A 560 21.26 11.82 -5.20
CA PHE A 560 22.21 11.47 -4.16
C PHE A 560 23.55 12.17 -4.43
N LEU A 561 24.01 12.97 -3.49
CA LEU A 561 25.16 13.86 -3.68
C LEU A 561 26.39 13.35 -2.93
N THR A 562 27.55 13.44 -3.57
CA THR A 562 28.87 13.18 -2.99
C THR A 562 29.88 14.18 -3.55
N ASN A 563 30.86 14.57 -2.74
CA ASN A 563 31.84 15.61 -3.06
C ASN A 563 33.26 15.14 -2.65
N PRO A 564 33.92 14.30 -3.46
CA PRO A 564 35.20 13.70 -3.09
C PRO A 564 36.32 14.74 -2.97
N LEU A 565 36.93 14.85 -1.79
CA LEU A 565 37.94 15.88 -1.46
C LEU A 565 39.19 15.90 -2.36
N ASN A 566 39.46 14.81 -3.09
CA ASN A 566 40.66 14.63 -3.90
C ASN A 566 40.38 14.63 -5.42
N GLU A 567 39.13 14.86 -5.83
CA GLU A 567 38.73 14.92 -7.24
C GLU A 567 38.48 16.38 -7.64
N ARG A 568 38.85 16.72 -8.87
CA ARG A 568 38.50 18.03 -9.46
C ARG A 568 37.28 17.83 -10.33
N TYR A 569 36.37 18.79 -10.27
CA TYR A 569 35.27 18.89 -11.22
C TYR A 569 35.81 18.98 -12.64
N VAL A 570 35.17 18.26 -13.57
CA VAL A 570 35.48 18.25 -15.00
C VAL A 570 34.27 18.68 -15.82
N THR A 571 34.51 19.15 -17.05
CA THR A 571 33.43 19.44 -18.01
C THR A 571 32.56 18.19 -18.21
N GLY A 572 31.25 18.36 -18.02
CA GLY A 572 30.26 17.29 -18.06
C GLY A 572 29.67 16.90 -16.71
N ASP A 573 30.34 17.19 -15.60
CA ASP A 573 29.85 16.88 -14.25
C ASP A 573 28.52 17.57 -13.94
N ILE A 574 27.69 16.92 -13.13
CA ILE A 574 26.49 17.53 -12.56
C ILE A 574 26.81 17.98 -11.15
N THR A 575 26.67 19.28 -10.88
CA THR A 575 26.92 19.84 -9.55
C THR A 575 25.64 20.43 -8.97
N VAL A 576 25.54 20.37 -7.64
CA VAL A 576 24.50 21.06 -6.88
C VAL A 576 25.19 22.05 -5.97
N TYR A 577 24.91 23.34 -6.17
CA TYR A 577 25.56 24.42 -5.44
C TYR A 577 24.54 25.46 -4.97
N LYS A 578 24.87 26.17 -3.88
CA LYS A 578 24.04 27.25 -3.35
C LYS A 578 24.68 28.60 -3.69
N VAL A 579 23.93 29.46 -4.36
CA VAL A 579 24.36 30.84 -4.65
C VAL A 579 24.16 31.70 -3.39
N PRO A 580 25.12 32.56 -2.99
CA PRO A 580 24.93 33.48 -1.88
C PRO A 580 23.69 34.37 -2.08
N GLY A 581 22.75 34.32 -1.13
CA GLY A 581 21.49 35.06 -1.19
C GLY A 581 20.33 34.34 -1.91
N ALA A 582 20.55 33.13 -2.46
CA ALA A 582 19.47 32.26 -2.93
C ALA A 582 19.15 31.19 -1.88
N ASP A 583 17.87 30.94 -1.60
CA ASP A 583 17.47 29.95 -0.58
C ASP A 583 17.58 28.50 -1.08
N ILE A 584 17.28 28.29 -2.37
CA ILE A 584 17.19 26.98 -3.02
C ILE A 584 18.52 26.65 -3.75
N PRO A 585 19.14 25.47 -3.52
CA PRO A 585 20.29 25.02 -4.28
C PRO A 585 19.95 24.78 -5.76
N ILE A 586 20.92 25.05 -6.64
CA ILE A 586 20.77 24.96 -8.09
C ILE A 586 21.52 23.72 -8.60
N VAL A 587 20.89 22.95 -9.50
CA VAL A 587 21.47 21.80 -10.18
C VAL A 587 21.85 22.21 -11.60
N HIS A 588 23.13 22.11 -11.99
CA HIS A 588 23.58 22.37 -13.36
C HIS A 588 24.73 21.46 -13.80
N ARG A 589 24.90 21.33 -15.12
CA ARG A 589 26.05 20.70 -15.75
C ARG A 589 27.22 21.69 -15.87
N VAL A 590 28.42 21.26 -15.50
CA VAL A 590 29.67 22.01 -15.72
C VAL A 590 29.98 22.05 -17.22
N LEU A 591 29.98 23.25 -17.81
CA LEU A 591 30.27 23.44 -19.24
C LEU A 591 31.76 23.71 -19.50
N GLU A 592 32.43 24.45 -18.62
CA GLU A 592 33.86 24.77 -18.72
C GLU A 592 34.47 24.83 -17.30
N THR A 593 35.77 24.52 -17.20
CA THR A 593 36.52 24.51 -15.94
C THR A 593 37.78 25.36 -16.07
N HIS A 594 37.92 26.39 -15.23
CA HIS A 594 39.11 27.25 -15.21
C HIS A 594 39.96 26.98 -13.96
N ASP A 595 41.18 26.49 -14.16
CA ASP A 595 42.17 26.37 -13.09
C ASP A 595 42.72 27.75 -12.70
N VAL A 596 42.35 28.24 -11.51
CA VAL A 596 42.92 29.47 -10.95
C VAL A 596 44.31 29.17 -10.36
N PRO A 597 45.38 29.86 -10.79
CA PRO A 597 46.71 29.68 -10.20
C PRO A 597 46.68 29.97 -8.68
N PRO A 598 47.37 29.18 -7.84
CA PRO A 598 47.34 29.39 -6.40
C PRO A 598 47.91 30.78 -6.05
N LYS A 599 47.06 31.67 -5.51
CA LYS A 599 47.49 32.97 -4.97
C LYS A 599 48.66 32.74 -4.01
N GLN A 600 49.79 33.42 -4.26
CA GLN A 600 50.91 33.42 -3.31
C GLN A 600 50.41 33.89 -1.95
N LYS A 601 50.54 33.03 -0.93
CA LYS A 601 50.02 33.28 0.42
C LYS A 601 50.68 34.51 1.04
N ARG A 602 49.88 35.56 1.30
CA ARG A 602 50.11 36.46 2.43
C ARG A 602 48.92 36.34 3.40
N GLY A 603 49.11 35.56 4.47
CA GLY A 603 48.34 35.63 5.72
C GLY A 603 46.88 35.15 5.71
N SER A 604 46.67 33.93 6.21
CA SER A 604 45.42 33.44 6.84
C SER A 604 44.17 33.22 5.95
N PRO A 605 43.21 32.38 6.39
CA PRO A 605 42.37 31.61 5.46
C PRO A 605 40.93 32.09 5.32
N GLY A 606 40.44 32.00 4.08
CA GLY A 606 39.04 32.15 3.69
C GLY A 606 38.99 32.09 2.16
N VAL A 607 38.69 30.92 1.59
CA VAL A 607 38.53 30.78 0.13
C VAL A 607 37.05 30.84 -0.18
N GLU A 608 36.62 32.04 -0.58
CA GLU A 608 35.31 32.31 -1.17
C GLU A 608 35.41 32.04 -2.67
N ALA A 609 34.48 31.26 -3.23
CA ALA A 609 34.43 30.98 -4.65
C ALA A 609 33.41 31.91 -5.32
N THR A 610 33.90 32.87 -6.11
CA THR A 610 33.05 33.78 -6.90
C THR A 610 32.91 33.22 -8.30
N VAL A 611 31.66 32.96 -8.74
CA VAL A 611 31.35 32.72 -10.16
C VAL A 611 31.04 34.08 -10.79
N ILE A 612 31.67 34.36 -11.94
CA ILE A 612 31.45 35.58 -12.71
C ILE A 612 30.44 35.25 -13.80
N ASP A 613 29.32 35.95 -13.81
CA ASP A 613 28.28 35.86 -14.84
C ASP A 613 28.61 36.81 -15.99
N GLU A 614 29.00 36.28 -17.16
CA GLU A 614 28.99 37.02 -18.42
C GLU A 614 27.71 36.69 -19.19
N GLY A 615 26.64 37.40 -18.83
CA GLY A 615 25.34 37.24 -19.47
C GLY A 615 25.35 37.62 -20.96
N ARG A 616 24.62 36.84 -21.76
CA ARG A 616 23.97 37.31 -22.99
C ARG A 616 22.50 36.93 -22.99
N GLN A 617 21.69 37.90 -23.40
CA GLN A 617 20.26 37.79 -23.67
C GLN A 617 19.98 36.94 -24.91
#